data_AF-A0A950ULW4-F1
#
_entry.id   AF-A0A950ULW4-F1
#
_cell.length_a   1.000
_cell.length_b   1.000
_cell.length_c   1.000
_cell.angle_alpha   90.00
_cell.angle_beta   90.00
_cell.angle_gamma   90.00
#
_symmetry.space_group_name_H-M   'P 1'
#
loop_
_entity.id
_entity.type
_entity.pdbx_description
1 polymer ?
#
loop_
_entity_poly.entity_id
_entity_poly.type
_entity_poly.pdbx_seq_one_letter_code
_entity_poly.pdbx_strand_id
1 'polypeptide(L)'
;MSTPTSDVQVVYASEEPPHCYVASIFLAGPSPRTADVASWRPQALNEIALQWRQPGTLVVFVPESRGGARDGGYASQLTWERIQRDRADEIVYWMPREMATMPGLSTNVEFGEDMDSGRVVLGCPDGAVHVRILQALKIPTADTLAKTVGLALDRIGCGAARMGGQRDVPLLLWRTASFRSWLAAQEEAGNELRGGRIAWTLRVGPDRSHVLFWAFAARVWVASEKRVKDNEIVLGRPDVATVIAYRPAPHWLDTEVVLVREFRSPARTPDGFIREFPGGSAPQAGDVREVAATEFFEETGLRLSPSRLRFVGTRQVAGTLSTHTQTVYAAELSPAELERLRADASRHGNAEESEQTYVEVVRLGDLLRRASPYALDWACLGLITQAIHRL
;
A
#
# COMPACT_ATOMS: atom_id res chain seq x y z
N MET A 1 -10.53 -0.84 -36.20
CA MET A 1 -10.40 -0.26 -34.85
C MET A 1 -9.04 0.41 -34.79
N SER A 2 -8.98 1.73 -34.60
CA SER A 2 -7.71 2.44 -34.46
C SER A 2 -6.96 1.88 -33.26
N THR A 3 -5.71 1.44 -33.45
CA THR A 3 -4.83 1.13 -32.33
C THR A 3 -4.75 2.37 -31.46
N PRO A 4 -5.00 2.28 -30.14
CA PRO A 4 -4.85 3.42 -29.25
C PRO A 4 -3.43 4.00 -29.39
N THR A 5 -3.33 5.29 -29.65
CA THR A 5 -2.06 5.98 -29.88
C THR A 5 -1.27 6.08 -28.57
N SER A 6 -0.01 5.62 -28.59
CA SER A 6 0.97 5.92 -27.54
C SER A 6 1.49 7.34 -27.74
N ASP A 7 1.40 8.16 -26.70
CA ASP A 7 1.84 9.56 -26.73
C ASP A 7 2.70 9.86 -25.50
N VAL A 8 3.71 10.73 -25.67
CA VAL A 8 4.59 11.20 -24.61
C VAL A 8 4.47 12.71 -24.51
N GLN A 9 3.93 13.19 -23.38
CA GLN A 9 3.73 14.60 -23.13
C GLN A 9 4.71 15.11 -22.08
N VAL A 10 5.52 16.10 -22.47
CA VAL A 10 6.52 16.72 -21.58
C VAL A 10 5.91 17.91 -20.85
N VAL A 11 6.05 17.94 -19.53
CA VAL A 11 5.57 19.01 -18.65
C VAL A 11 6.78 19.60 -17.93
N TYR A 12 7.09 20.85 -18.27
CA TYR A 12 8.24 21.57 -17.72
C TYR A 12 7.86 22.29 -16.41
N ALA A 13 8.86 22.78 -15.69
CA ALA A 13 8.64 23.57 -14.49
C ALA A 13 7.65 24.73 -14.74
N SER A 14 6.75 24.95 -13.79
CA SER A 14 5.66 25.95 -13.84
C SER A 14 4.51 25.61 -14.82
N GLU A 15 4.56 24.48 -15.51
CA GLU A 15 3.45 23.98 -16.34
C GLU A 15 2.54 23.03 -15.56
N GLU A 16 1.27 22.99 -15.97
CA GLU A 16 0.28 22.03 -15.46
C GLU A 16 0.20 20.80 -16.37
N PRO A 17 0.16 19.58 -15.81
CA PRO A 17 -0.04 18.38 -16.60
C PRO A 17 -1.44 18.29 -17.20
N PRO A 18 -1.63 17.46 -18.25
CA PRO A 18 -2.94 17.22 -18.85
C PRO A 18 -3.96 16.68 -17.83
N HIS A 19 -5.24 16.89 -18.11
CA HIS A 19 -6.32 16.50 -17.20
C HIS A 19 -6.46 14.97 -17.03
N CYS A 20 -5.96 14.18 -17.97
CA CYS A 20 -5.99 12.73 -17.94
C CYS A 20 -4.70 12.17 -18.55
N TYR A 21 -4.13 11.14 -17.93
CA TYR A 21 -3.01 10.37 -18.46
C TYR A 21 -2.99 8.98 -17.83
N VAL A 22 -2.20 8.07 -18.40
CA VAL A 22 -2.11 6.67 -17.90
C VAL A 22 -0.88 6.42 -17.04
N ALA A 23 0.19 7.18 -17.25
CA ALA A 23 1.44 7.03 -16.53
C ALA A 23 2.20 8.35 -16.45
N SER A 24 3.15 8.44 -15.52
CA SER A 24 4.02 9.59 -15.34
C SER A 24 5.42 9.24 -14.84
N ILE A 25 6.43 9.96 -15.32
CA ILE A 25 7.83 9.87 -14.88
C ILE A 25 8.31 11.25 -14.44
N PHE A 26 9.07 11.33 -13.34
CA PHE A 26 9.84 12.53 -12.99
C PHE A 26 11.33 12.32 -13.30
N LEU A 27 11.95 13.29 -13.98
CA LEU A 27 13.39 13.27 -14.32
C LEU A 27 14.24 14.01 -13.27
N ALA A 28 14.61 13.28 -12.21
CA ALA A 28 15.47 13.76 -11.14
C ALA A 28 16.95 13.54 -11.46
N GLY A 29 17.81 14.45 -11.00
CA GLY A 29 19.24 14.42 -11.31
C GLY A 29 19.86 15.80 -11.32
N PRO A 30 21.20 15.88 -11.35
CA PRO A 30 21.89 17.16 -11.43
C PRO A 30 21.48 17.91 -12.70
N SER A 31 21.33 19.22 -12.56
CA SER A 31 21.26 20.15 -13.69
C SER A 31 22.63 20.80 -13.91
N PRO A 32 22.98 21.16 -15.16
CA PRO A 32 24.17 21.93 -15.48
C PRO A 32 24.31 23.20 -14.63
N ARG A 33 25.55 23.51 -14.21
CA ARG A 33 25.86 24.76 -13.47
C ARG A 33 26.08 25.96 -14.37
N THR A 34 26.40 25.72 -15.63
CA THR A 34 26.73 26.71 -16.65
C THR A 34 26.06 26.34 -17.97
N ALA A 35 25.87 27.31 -18.86
CA ALA A 35 25.11 27.12 -20.10
C ALA A 35 25.86 26.30 -21.17
N ASP A 36 27.18 26.17 -21.04
CA ASP A 36 28.05 25.40 -21.93
C ASP A 36 28.00 23.88 -21.65
N VAL A 37 27.46 23.47 -20.51
CA VAL A 37 27.28 22.07 -20.15
C VAL A 37 25.86 21.64 -20.54
N ALA A 38 25.75 20.67 -21.43
CA ALA A 38 24.46 20.17 -21.90
C ALA A 38 23.70 19.38 -20.81
N SER A 39 22.38 19.56 -20.74
CA SER A 39 21.52 18.70 -19.93
C SER A 39 21.39 17.31 -20.53
N TRP A 40 21.26 16.30 -19.68
CA TRP A 40 20.99 14.91 -20.08
C TRP A 40 19.49 14.65 -20.33
N ARG A 41 18.60 15.55 -19.90
CA ARG A 41 17.15 15.35 -19.98
C ARG A 41 16.61 15.26 -21.40
N PRO A 42 17.10 16.04 -22.40
CA PRO A 42 16.70 15.84 -23.80
C PRO A 42 17.00 14.43 -24.32
N GLN A 43 18.13 13.84 -23.94
CA GLN A 43 18.45 12.45 -24.29
C GLN A 43 17.49 11.47 -23.60
N ALA A 44 17.17 11.70 -22.32
CA ALA A 44 16.19 10.88 -21.60
C ALA A 44 14.80 10.92 -22.25
N LEU A 45 14.35 12.10 -22.69
CA LEU A 45 13.08 12.26 -23.41
C LEU A 45 13.06 11.46 -24.72
N ASN A 46 14.17 11.47 -25.47
CA ASN A 46 14.30 10.65 -26.67
C ASN A 46 14.21 9.16 -26.34
N GLU A 47 14.91 8.69 -25.31
CA GLU A 47 14.83 7.30 -24.85
C GLU A 47 13.40 6.92 -24.43
N ILE A 48 12.70 7.80 -23.70
CA ILE A 48 11.32 7.56 -23.28
C ILE A 48 10.38 7.45 -24.49
N ALA A 49 10.48 8.37 -25.45
CA ALA A 49 9.69 8.31 -26.68
C ALA A 49 10.01 7.06 -27.50
N LEU A 50 11.28 6.66 -27.55
CA LEU A 50 11.73 5.46 -28.22
C LEU A 50 11.35 4.16 -27.52
N GLN A 51 10.99 4.16 -26.24
CA GLN A 51 10.72 2.93 -25.49
C GLN A 51 9.26 2.81 -25.03
N TRP A 52 8.50 3.90 -24.95
CA TRP A 52 7.07 3.85 -24.61
C TRP A 52 6.27 3.19 -25.73
N ARG A 53 5.61 2.07 -25.42
CA ARG A 53 4.82 1.27 -26.37
C ARG A 53 3.42 0.96 -25.89
N GLN A 54 3.05 1.49 -24.74
CA GLN A 54 1.78 1.21 -24.08
C GLN A 54 0.73 2.21 -24.55
N PRO A 55 -0.55 1.81 -24.59
CA PRO A 55 -1.61 2.70 -25.03
C PRO A 55 -1.83 3.85 -24.03
N GLY A 56 -2.04 5.06 -24.56
CA GLY A 56 -2.34 6.25 -23.76
C GLY A 56 -1.12 7.16 -23.52
N THR A 57 -1.40 8.29 -22.88
CA THR A 57 -0.41 9.35 -22.63
C THR A 57 0.47 9.03 -21.42
N LEU A 58 1.78 8.99 -21.65
CA LEU A 58 2.82 9.05 -20.62
C LEU A 58 3.24 10.51 -20.42
N VAL A 59 3.12 11.01 -19.19
CA VAL A 59 3.58 12.36 -18.83
C VAL A 59 5.02 12.29 -18.33
N VAL A 60 5.89 13.20 -18.78
CA VAL A 60 7.26 13.32 -18.28
C VAL A 60 7.46 14.69 -17.65
N PHE A 61 7.66 14.71 -16.34
CA PHE A 61 7.95 15.91 -15.57
C PHE A 61 9.44 16.25 -15.64
N VAL A 62 9.74 17.46 -16.14
CA VAL A 62 11.08 17.98 -16.33
C VAL A 62 11.26 19.22 -15.44
N PRO A 63 12.16 19.20 -14.44
CA PRO A 63 12.35 20.34 -13.52
C PRO A 63 13.03 21.56 -14.15
N GLU A 64 13.46 21.46 -15.40
CA GLU A 64 13.94 22.60 -16.18
C GLU A 64 12.75 23.39 -16.75
N SER A 65 12.90 24.69 -16.94
CA SER A 65 11.86 25.52 -17.59
C SER A 65 11.91 25.37 -19.11
N ARG A 66 10.77 25.52 -19.78
CA ARG A 66 10.71 25.50 -21.24
C ARG A 66 11.55 26.65 -21.80
N GLY A 67 12.60 26.33 -22.56
CA GLY A 67 13.52 27.33 -23.11
C GLY A 67 14.61 27.82 -22.14
N GLY A 68 14.72 27.25 -20.93
CA GLY A 68 15.87 27.43 -20.03
C GLY A 68 15.84 28.67 -19.13
N ALA A 69 14.89 29.59 -19.29
CA ALA A 69 14.69 30.72 -18.39
C ALA A 69 13.81 30.29 -17.19
N ARG A 70 14.30 30.50 -15.96
CA ARG A 70 13.53 30.18 -14.75
C ARG A 70 12.39 31.17 -14.56
N ASP A 71 11.20 30.75 -14.95
CA ASP A 71 9.97 31.50 -14.74
C ASP A 71 9.35 31.15 -13.37
N GLY A 72 9.31 32.13 -12.47
CA GLY A 72 8.89 31.95 -11.09
C GLY A 72 10.09 31.71 -10.16
N GLY A 73 10.21 32.51 -9.09
CA GLY A 73 11.35 32.47 -8.17
C GLY A 73 11.60 31.10 -7.54
N TYR A 74 12.77 30.95 -6.91
CA TYR A 74 13.27 29.69 -6.34
C TYR A 74 12.24 28.87 -5.53
N ALA A 75 11.40 29.52 -4.72
CA ALA A 75 10.38 28.84 -3.92
C ALA A 75 9.27 28.17 -4.76
N SER A 76 8.88 28.79 -5.88
CA SER A 76 7.87 28.23 -6.78
C SER A 76 8.40 26.99 -7.52
N GLN A 77 9.66 27.02 -7.96
CA GLN A 77 10.33 25.88 -8.56
C GLN A 77 10.39 24.70 -7.58
N LEU A 78 10.89 24.92 -6.36
CA LEU A 78 10.97 23.87 -5.35
C LEU A 78 9.60 23.27 -5.00
N THR A 79 8.56 24.11 -4.98
CA THR A 79 7.18 23.65 -4.76
C THR A 79 6.69 22.77 -5.90
N TRP A 80 6.91 23.18 -7.15
CA TRP A 80 6.54 22.39 -8.32
C TRP A 80 7.28 21.05 -8.35
N GLU A 81 8.59 21.05 -8.11
CA GLU A 81 9.41 19.83 -8.08
C GLU A 81 8.90 18.84 -7.04
N ARG A 82 8.60 19.30 -5.82
CA ARG A 82 8.02 18.45 -4.76
C ARG A 82 6.67 17.87 -5.17
N ILE A 83 5.76 18.70 -5.68
CA ILE A 83 4.43 18.24 -6.11
C ILE A 83 4.53 17.18 -7.22
N GLN A 84 5.35 17.42 -8.25
CA GLN A 84 5.44 16.48 -9.35
C GLN A 84 6.20 15.20 -8.99
N ARG A 85 7.20 15.26 -8.08
CA ARG A 85 7.84 14.04 -7.53
C ARG A 85 6.86 13.21 -6.71
N ASP A 86 6.04 13.84 -5.86
CA ASP A 86 5.01 13.13 -5.08
C ASP A 86 3.98 12.44 -5.99
N ARG A 87 3.66 13.08 -7.11
CA ARG A 87 2.69 12.61 -8.11
C ARG A 87 3.21 11.48 -9.01
N ALA A 88 4.49 11.51 -9.37
CA ALA A 88 5.04 10.64 -10.41
C ALA A 88 4.88 9.14 -10.10
N ASP A 89 4.65 8.33 -11.13
CA ASP A 89 4.57 6.87 -10.95
C ASP A 89 5.94 6.26 -10.71
N GLU A 90 6.93 6.74 -11.46
CA GLU A 90 8.34 6.41 -11.29
C GLU A 90 9.18 7.70 -11.33
N ILE A 91 10.29 7.68 -10.59
CA ILE A 91 11.25 8.76 -10.49
C ILE A 91 12.59 8.22 -11.00
N VAL A 92 12.98 8.70 -12.18
CA VAL A 92 14.27 8.36 -12.79
C VAL A 92 15.31 9.31 -12.21
N TYR A 93 16.21 8.78 -11.38
CA TYR A 93 17.39 9.47 -10.91
C TYR A 93 18.58 9.13 -11.81
N TRP A 94 18.93 10.02 -12.73
CA TRP A 94 20.17 9.90 -13.51
C TRP A 94 21.28 10.72 -12.85
N MET A 95 22.38 10.08 -12.44
CA MET A 95 23.45 10.69 -11.66
C MET A 95 24.80 10.65 -12.39
N PRO A 96 25.00 11.43 -13.47
CA PRO A 96 26.28 11.55 -14.19
C PRO A 96 27.24 12.46 -13.43
N ARG A 97 27.39 12.23 -12.11
CA ARG A 97 28.00 13.20 -11.19
C ARG A 97 29.43 13.49 -11.59
N GLU A 98 29.68 14.78 -11.80
CA GLU A 98 30.98 15.37 -12.07
C GLU A 98 31.05 16.66 -11.25
N MET A 99 32.03 16.77 -10.36
CA MET A 99 31.99 17.79 -9.28
C MET A 99 32.13 19.22 -9.80
N ALA A 100 32.78 19.43 -10.95
CA ALA A 100 32.92 20.76 -11.53
C ALA A 100 31.63 21.24 -12.19
N THR A 101 30.97 20.39 -12.99
CA THR A 101 29.85 20.82 -13.86
C THR A 101 28.47 20.38 -13.37
N MET A 102 28.35 19.21 -12.74
CA MET A 102 27.09 18.57 -12.35
C MET A 102 27.20 17.85 -10.99
N PRO A 103 27.46 18.56 -9.88
CA PRO A 103 27.75 17.93 -8.59
C PRO A 103 26.53 17.24 -7.93
N GLY A 104 25.30 17.63 -8.27
CA GLY A 104 24.08 16.97 -7.78
C GLY A 104 23.88 17.03 -6.26
N LEU A 105 24.23 18.15 -5.62
CA LEU A 105 24.15 18.30 -4.16
C LEU A 105 22.70 18.30 -3.64
N SER A 106 21.79 19.07 -4.27
CA SER A 106 20.36 19.05 -3.91
C SER A 106 19.71 17.71 -4.27
N THR A 107 20.13 17.11 -5.38
CA THR A 107 19.69 15.78 -5.81
C THR A 107 19.92 14.71 -4.74
N ASN A 108 20.97 14.80 -3.92
CA ASN A 108 21.16 13.86 -2.80
C ASN A 108 20.05 13.98 -1.74
N VAL A 109 19.57 15.20 -1.47
CA VAL A 109 18.49 15.45 -0.51
C VAL A 109 17.18 14.91 -1.07
N GLU A 110 16.86 15.27 -2.32
CA GLU A 110 15.68 14.76 -3.04
C GLU A 110 15.68 13.22 -3.08
N PHE A 111 16.82 12.61 -3.42
CA PHE A 111 16.97 11.16 -3.43
C PHE A 111 16.75 10.54 -2.06
N GLY A 112 17.26 11.16 -0.98
CA GLY A 112 17.04 10.71 0.39
C GLY A 112 15.57 10.75 0.80
N GLU A 113 14.79 11.72 0.30
CA GLU A 113 13.34 11.79 0.50
C GLU A 113 12.61 10.67 -0.27
N ASP A 114 13.10 10.29 -1.46
CA ASP A 114 12.39 9.39 -2.37
C ASP A 114 12.82 7.92 -2.29
N MET A 115 14.02 7.61 -1.77
CA MET A 115 14.67 6.29 -1.94
C MET A 115 13.86 5.11 -1.39
N ASP A 116 13.06 5.31 -0.34
CA ASP A 116 12.21 4.26 0.23
C ASP A 116 10.75 4.31 -0.27
N SER A 117 10.39 5.29 -1.11
CA SER A 117 9.05 5.43 -1.69
C SER A 117 8.64 4.24 -2.56
N GLY A 118 9.62 3.46 -3.01
CA GLY A 118 9.40 2.34 -3.91
C GLY A 118 9.10 2.75 -5.33
N ARG A 119 9.39 3.99 -5.74
CA ARG A 119 9.18 4.53 -7.10
C ARG A 119 10.49 4.98 -7.77
N VAL A 120 11.63 4.71 -7.15
CA VAL A 120 12.93 5.19 -7.65
C VAL A 120 13.58 4.14 -8.54
N VAL A 121 14.15 4.62 -9.66
CA VAL A 121 15.12 3.91 -10.49
C VAL A 121 16.38 4.77 -10.59
N LEU A 122 17.54 4.18 -10.30
CA LEU A 122 18.81 4.90 -10.23
C LEU A 122 19.70 4.53 -11.42
N GLY A 123 20.20 5.53 -12.13
CA GLY A 123 21.21 5.36 -13.15
C GLY A 123 22.51 6.09 -12.81
N CYS A 124 23.64 5.42 -12.95
CA CYS A 124 24.97 5.97 -12.67
C CYS A 124 25.93 5.52 -13.79
N PRO A 125 26.34 6.42 -14.70
CA PRO A 125 27.25 6.04 -15.77
C PRO A 125 28.65 5.71 -15.25
N ASP A 126 29.39 4.95 -16.05
CA ASP A 126 30.81 4.71 -15.84
C ASP A 126 31.56 6.05 -15.74
N GLY A 127 32.26 6.26 -14.63
CA GLY A 127 32.98 7.50 -14.33
C GLY A 127 32.25 8.48 -13.41
N ALA A 128 30.98 8.25 -13.06
CA ALA A 128 30.30 9.05 -12.04
C ALA A 128 31.04 8.97 -10.70
N VAL A 129 31.39 10.12 -10.12
CA VAL A 129 32.15 10.19 -8.86
C VAL A 129 31.23 10.22 -7.65
N HIS A 130 31.70 9.73 -6.49
CA HIS A 130 30.97 9.79 -5.21
C HIS A 130 29.55 9.16 -5.23
N VAL A 131 29.33 8.10 -6.01
CA VAL A 131 28.02 7.39 -6.10
C VAL A 131 27.99 6.02 -5.41
N ARG A 132 29.11 5.58 -4.80
CA ARG A 132 29.24 4.23 -4.22
C ARG A 132 28.14 3.87 -3.22
N ILE A 133 27.75 4.82 -2.36
CA ILE A 133 26.67 4.60 -1.39
C ILE A 133 25.33 4.41 -2.11
N LEU A 134 25.06 5.21 -3.14
CA LEU A 134 23.82 5.11 -3.93
C LEU A 134 23.72 3.75 -4.63
N GLN A 135 24.83 3.28 -5.19
CA GLN A 135 24.92 1.97 -5.87
C GLN A 135 24.81 0.78 -4.92
N ALA A 136 25.09 0.95 -3.62
CA ALA A 136 24.96 -0.12 -2.62
C ALA A 136 23.51 -0.31 -2.12
N LEU A 137 22.58 0.57 -2.49
CA LEU A 137 21.18 0.49 -2.09
C LEU A 137 20.45 -0.58 -2.89
N LYS A 138 19.47 -1.23 -2.26
CA LYS A 138 18.58 -2.22 -2.90
C LYS A 138 17.48 -1.53 -3.72
N ILE A 139 17.89 -0.82 -4.76
CA ILE A 139 17.03 -0.09 -5.70
C ILE A 139 17.39 -0.55 -7.12
N PRO A 140 16.44 -0.65 -8.05
CA PRO A 140 16.75 -0.94 -9.45
C PRO A 140 17.78 0.04 -10.00
N THR A 141 18.89 -0.50 -10.51
CA THR A 141 20.05 0.28 -10.96
C THR A 141 20.48 -0.07 -12.37
N ALA A 142 20.98 0.92 -13.12
CA ALA A 142 21.60 0.73 -14.42
C ALA A 142 22.80 1.67 -14.63
N ASP A 143 23.64 1.31 -15.61
CA ASP A 143 24.87 2.00 -15.99
C ASP A 143 24.69 2.93 -17.21
N THR A 144 23.56 2.85 -17.90
CA THR A 144 23.25 3.72 -19.05
C THR A 144 21.89 4.38 -18.89
N LEU A 145 21.73 5.56 -19.50
CA LEU A 145 20.47 6.30 -19.45
C LEU A 145 19.33 5.51 -20.10
N ALA A 146 19.59 4.87 -21.25
CA ALA A 146 18.63 4.04 -21.96
C ALA A 146 18.11 2.87 -21.10
N LYS A 147 19.00 2.14 -20.41
CA LYS A 147 18.61 1.05 -19.51
C LYS A 147 17.86 1.57 -18.28
N THR A 148 18.28 2.72 -17.73
CA THR A 148 17.61 3.35 -16.58
C THR A 148 16.16 3.72 -16.93
N VAL A 149 15.94 4.30 -18.12
CA VAL A 149 14.61 4.57 -18.65
C VAL A 149 13.81 3.28 -18.84
N GLY A 150 14.42 2.26 -19.44
CA GLY A 150 13.79 0.95 -19.64
C GLY A 150 13.27 0.34 -18.33
N LEU A 151 14.09 0.32 -17.29
CA LEU A 151 13.68 -0.17 -15.96
C LEU A 151 12.48 0.59 -15.38
N ALA A 152 12.40 1.91 -15.56
CA ALA A 152 11.26 2.69 -15.10
C ALA A 152 9.99 2.37 -15.92
N LEU A 153 10.10 2.27 -17.24
CA LEU A 153 8.97 1.93 -18.12
C LEU A 153 8.46 0.50 -17.89
N ASP A 154 9.36 -0.46 -17.65
CA ASP A 154 9.00 -1.85 -17.34
C ASP A 154 8.18 -1.93 -16.04
N ARG A 155 8.56 -1.16 -15.02
CA ARG A 155 7.82 -1.07 -13.76
C ARG A 155 6.47 -0.38 -13.90
N ILE A 156 6.39 0.65 -14.74
CA ILE A 156 5.11 1.29 -15.10
C ILE A 156 4.19 0.26 -15.76
N GLY A 157 4.71 -0.57 -16.67
CA GLY A 157 3.92 -1.54 -17.42
C GLY A 157 2.81 -0.85 -18.21
N CYS A 158 1.59 -1.40 -18.20
CA CYS A 158 0.46 -0.87 -18.98
C CYS A 158 -0.10 0.49 -18.52
N GLY A 159 0.44 1.09 -17.46
CA GLY A 159 -0.15 2.29 -16.83
C GLY A 159 -1.53 2.02 -16.22
N ALA A 160 -2.27 3.09 -15.91
CA ALA A 160 -3.68 3.09 -15.57
C ALA A 160 -4.25 4.52 -15.73
N ALA A 161 -5.35 4.66 -16.47
CA ALA A 161 -5.99 5.96 -16.69
C ALA A 161 -6.45 6.60 -15.37
N ARG A 162 -6.03 7.84 -15.15
CA ARG A 162 -6.37 8.65 -13.97
C ARG A 162 -6.68 10.08 -14.39
N MET A 163 -7.61 10.71 -13.70
CA MET A 163 -8.04 12.09 -13.98
C MET A 163 -8.26 12.90 -12.71
N GLY A 164 -8.28 14.23 -12.84
CA GLY A 164 -8.41 15.13 -11.69
C GLY A 164 -7.39 14.82 -10.58
N GLY A 165 -7.86 14.69 -9.34
CA GLY A 165 -7.04 14.37 -8.18
C GLY A 165 -6.50 12.93 -8.14
N GLN A 166 -7.09 12.00 -8.89
CA GLN A 166 -6.59 10.62 -8.97
C GLN A 166 -5.17 10.55 -9.57
N ARG A 167 -4.79 11.57 -10.34
CA ARG A 167 -3.44 11.70 -10.91
C ARG A 167 -2.36 11.83 -9.85
N ASP A 168 -2.70 12.30 -8.65
CA ASP A 168 -1.78 12.43 -7.51
C ASP A 168 -1.54 11.10 -6.79
N VAL A 169 -2.10 10.00 -7.27
CA VAL A 169 -1.93 8.66 -6.70
C VAL A 169 -1.00 7.86 -7.61
N PRO A 170 0.27 7.65 -7.23
CA PRO A 170 1.19 6.82 -8.00
C PRO A 170 0.66 5.40 -8.25
N LEU A 171 1.03 4.80 -9.38
CA LEU A 171 0.58 3.45 -9.79
C LEU A 171 0.83 2.39 -8.72
N LEU A 172 1.94 2.53 -7.99
CA LEU A 172 2.30 1.70 -6.83
C LEU A 172 1.14 1.53 -5.85
N LEU A 173 0.46 2.63 -5.50
CA LEU A 173 -0.67 2.63 -4.57
C LEU A 173 -2.00 2.42 -5.30
N TRP A 174 -2.17 3.05 -6.47
CA TRP A 174 -3.39 2.98 -7.28
C TRP A 174 -3.80 1.54 -7.61
N ARG A 175 -2.83 0.65 -7.83
CA ARG A 175 -3.08 -0.76 -8.17
C ARG A 175 -3.45 -1.63 -6.98
N THR A 176 -3.33 -1.15 -5.74
CA THR A 176 -3.67 -1.94 -4.57
C THR A 176 -5.19 -2.09 -4.44
N ALA A 177 -5.67 -3.31 -4.18
CA ALA A 177 -7.10 -3.57 -3.98
C ALA A 177 -7.66 -2.71 -2.83
N SER A 178 -6.93 -2.62 -1.71
CA SER A 178 -7.33 -1.82 -0.55
C SER A 178 -7.51 -0.33 -0.85
N PHE A 179 -6.67 0.29 -1.69
CA PHE A 179 -6.83 1.69 -2.05
C PHE A 179 -8.03 1.87 -2.99
N ARG A 180 -8.18 0.97 -3.97
CA ARG A 180 -9.30 0.98 -4.91
C ARG A 180 -10.64 0.82 -4.19
N SER A 181 -10.74 -0.09 -3.22
CA SER A 181 -11.94 -0.28 -2.40
C SER A 181 -12.28 0.97 -1.58
N TRP A 182 -11.28 1.62 -0.96
CA TRP A 182 -11.51 2.87 -0.25
C TRP A 182 -12.00 3.98 -1.17
N LEU A 183 -11.33 4.18 -2.32
CA LEU A 183 -11.70 5.22 -3.28
C LEU A 183 -13.11 4.97 -3.85
N ALA A 184 -13.43 3.72 -4.19
CA ALA A 184 -14.77 3.35 -4.65
C ALA A 184 -15.85 3.68 -3.60
N ALA A 185 -15.62 3.35 -2.33
CA ALA A 185 -16.55 3.69 -1.25
C ALA A 185 -16.74 5.22 -1.09
N GLN A 186 -15.69 6.02 -1.32
CA GLN A 186 -15.82 7.48 -1.34
C GLN A 186 -16.65 7.96 -2.53
N GLU A 187 -16.36 7.45 -3.73
CA GLU A 187 -17.07 7.81 -4.97
C GLU A 187 -18.56 7.39 -4.91
N GLU A 188 -18.87 6.21 -4.36
CA GLU A 188 -20.24 5.73 -4.11
C GLU A 188 -21.00 6.61 -3.12
N ALA A 189 -20.32 7.15 -2.10
CA ALA A 189 -20.87 8.14 -1.19
C ALA A 189 -21.03 9.53 -1.82
N GLY A 190 -20.66 9.70 -3.09
CA GLY A 190 -20.69 10.96 -3.83
C GLY A 190 -19.50 11.88 -3.59
N ASN A 191 -18.49 11.43 -2.83
CA ASN A 191 -17.28 12.21 -2.57
C ASN A 191 -16.31 12.14 -3.76
N GLU A 192 -15.40 13.11 -3.86
CA GLU A 192 -14.43 13.17 -4.96
C GLU A 192 -13.01 13.33 -4.40
N LEU A 193 -12.09 12.49 -4.88
CA LEU A 193 -10.66 12.68 -4.61
C LEU A 193 -10.13 13.88 -5.41
N ARG A 194 -9.79 14.96 -4.71
CA ARG A 194 -9.24 16.21 -5.28
C ARG A 194 -7.72 16.20 -5.39
N GLY A 195 -7.05 15.27 -4.71
CA GLY A 195 -5.60 15.10 -4.78
C GLY A 195 -5.03 14.49 -3.50
N GLY A 196 -3.71 14.49 -3.38
CA GLY A 196 -3.03 14.04 -2.17
C GLY A 196 -1.59 13.67 -2.42
N ARG A 197 -1.00 12.90 -1.51
CA ARG A 197 0.34 12.30 -1.68
C ARG A 197 0.48 11.07 -0.80
N ILE A 198 1.34 10.15 -1.22
CA ILE A 198 1.76 9.04 -0.37
C ILE A 198 2.55 9.61 0.81
N ALA A 199 2.10 9.34 2.03
CA ALA A 199 2.82 9.71 3.24
C ALA A 199 3.81 8.61 3.65
N TRP A 200 3.44 7.35 3.46
CA TRP A 200 4.27 6.19 3.80
C TRP A 200 3.74 4.91 3.15
N THR A 201 4.62 3.93 2.92
CA THR A 201 4.24 2.56 2.56
C THR A 201 5.11 1.56 3.31
N LEU A 202 4.53 0.45 3.76
CA LEU A 202 5.27 -0.76 4.12
C LEU A 202 5.17 -1.74 2.98
N ARG A 203 6.32 -2.14 2.45
CA ARG A 203 6.41 -3.08 1.34
C ARG A 203 7.10 -4.37 1.77
N VAL A 204 6.51 -5.51 1.44
CA VAL A 204 6.93 -6.86 1.86
C VAL A 204 7.09 -7.78 0.65
N GLY A 205 7.55 -9.01 0.93
CA GLY A 205 7.84 -10.02 -0.09
C GLY A 205 9.17 -9.77 -0.83
N PRO A 206 9.51 -10.66 -1.79
CA PRO A 206 10.71 -10.53 -2.61
C PRO A 206 10.79 -9.15 -3.26
N ASP A 207 11.96 -8.52 -3.18
CA ASP A 207 12.23 -7.18 -3.73
C ASP A 207 11.27 -6.07 -3.27
N ARG A 208 10.54 -6.27 -2.16
CA ARG A 208 9.54 -5.32 -1.63
C ARG A 208 8.47 -4.97 -2.67
N SER A 209 7.98 -5.99 -3.38
CA SER A 209 7.02 -5.86 -4.48
C SER A 209 5.57 -5.67 -4.03
N HIS A 210 5.22 -6.04 -2.80
CA HIS A 210 3.85 -5.99 -2.29
C HIS A 210 3.66 -4.87 -1.28
N VAL A 211 2.74 -3.93 -1.52
CA VAL A 211 2.34 -2.90 -0.56
C VAL A 211 1.40 -3.52 0.48
N LEU A 212 1.90 -3.82 1.68
CA LEU A 212 1.11 -4.39 2.77
C LEU A 212 0.36 -3.30 3.56
N PHE A 213 1.04 -2.20 3.86
CA PHE A 213 0.41 -1.02 4.46
C PHE A 213 0.72 0.23 3.65
N TRP A 214 -0.19 1.18 3.65
CA TRP A 214 -0.01 2.47 3.03
C TRP A 214 -0.71 3.56 3.82
N ALA A 215 -0.12 4.75 3.79
CA ALA A 215 -0.69 5.97 4.34
C ALA A 215 -0.75 7.02 3.23
N PHE A 216 -1.92 7.61 3.02
CA PHE A 216 -2.15 8.61 1.98
C PHE A 216 -2.75 9.88 2.60
N ALA A 217 -2.09 11.01 2.42
CA ALA A 217 -2.62 12.31 2.83
C ALA A 217 -3.63 12.78 1.79
N ALA A 218 -4.90 12.44 2.01
CA ALA A 218 -5.95 12.65 1.05
C ALA A 218 -6.51 14.06 1.12
N ARG A 219 -6.84 14.61 -0.04
CA ARG A 219 -7.69 15.79 -0.18
C ARG A 219 -9.01 15.38 -0.82
N VAL A 220 -10.06 15.31 -0.03
CA VAL A 220 -11.37 14.77 -0.45
C VAL A 220 -12.41 15.88 -0.41
N TRP A 221 -13.16 16.05 -1.51
CA TRP A 221 -14.39 16.82 -1.49
C TRP A 221 -15.51 15.97 -0.92
N VAL A 222 -16.09 16.42 0.19
CA VAL A 222 -17.18 15.74 0.90
C VAL A 222 -18.50 16.33 0.42
N ALA A 223 -19.26 15.58 -0.38
CA ALA A 223 -20.41 16.12 -1.09
C ALA A 223 -21.56 16.53 -0.16
N SER A 224 -21.83 15.73 0.87
CA SER A 224 -22.87 16.00 1.86
C SER A 224 -22.59 17.26 2.69
N GLU A 225 -21.31 17.57 2.91
CA GLU A 225 -20.86 18.71 3.72
C GLU A 225 -20.44 19.93 2.88
N LYS A 226 -20.36 19.77 1.55
CA LYS A 226 -19.93 20.81 0.59
C LYS A 226 -18.61 21.49 0.99
N ARG A 227 -17.63 20.70 1.43
CA ARG A 227 -16.30 21.19 1.81
C ARG A 227 -15.21 20.21 1.39
N VAL A 228 -13.98 20.71 1.41
CA VAL A 228 -12.78 19.87 1.27
C VAL A 228 -12.30 19.45 2.66
N LYS A 229 -11.90 18.18 2.80
CA LYS A 229 -11.13 17.63 3.93
C LYS A 229 -9.71 17.35 3.41
N ASP A 230 -8.70 17.97 4.02
CA ASP A 230 -7.30 17.92 3.56
C ASP A 230 -6.27 17.80 4.70
N ASN A 231 -6.74 17.44 5.90
CA ASN A 231 -5.95 17.38 7.13
C ASN A 231 -5.98 15.98 7.78
N GLU A 232 -6.13 14.92 6.99
CA GLU A 232 -6.16 13.54 7.47
C GLU A 232 -5.23 12.62 6.67
N ILE A 233 -4.74 11.59 7.36
CA ILE A 233 -4.05 10.47 6.76
C ILE A 233 -5.03 9.31 6.68
N VAL A 234 -5.19 8.76 5.49
CA VAL A 234 -5.91 7.51 5.25
C VAL A 234 -4.90 6.37 5.34
N LEU A 235 -5.08 5.47 6.29
CA LEU A 235 -4.24 4.28 6.46
C LEU A 235 -4.99 3.04 5.95
N GLY A 236 -4.36 2.24 5.10
CA GLY A 236 -4.95 1.01 4.60
C GLY A 236 -3.99 -0.17 4.60
N ARG A 237 -4.60 -1.36 4.55
CA ARG A 237 -4.00 -2.67 4.36
C ARG A 237 -4.99 -3.57 3.61
N PRO A 238 -4.59 -4.75 3.13
CA PRO A 238 -5.53 -5.76 2.65
C PRO A 238 -6.62 -6.09 3.68
N ASP A 239 -7.84 -6.32 3.19
CA ASP A 239 -8.98 -6.80 3.98
C ASP A 239 -8.70 -8.18 4.57
N VAL A 240 -9.36 -8.49 5.69
CA VAL A 240 -9.14 -9.73 6.47
C VAL A 240 -10.39 -10.60 6.44
N ALA A 241 -10.21 -11.92 6.42
CA ALA A 241 -11.28 -12.90 6.57
C ALA A 241 -11.07 -13.72 7.85
N THR A 242 -12.11 -13.87 8.66
CA THR A 242 -12.00 -14.42 10.01
C THR A 242 -13.12 -15.40 10.32
N VAL A 243 -12.80 -16.44 11.09
CA VAL A 243 -13.75 -17.48 11.51
C VAL A 243 -13.98 -17.42 13.02
N ILE A 244 -15.22 -17.17 13.42
CA ILE A 244 -15.69 -17.37 14.79
C ILE A 244 -16.18 -18.81 14.90
N ALA A 245 -15.29 -19.69 15.33
CA ALA A 245 -15.67 -21.07 15.67
C ALA A 245 -16.14 -21.13 17.12
N TYR A 246 -17.32 -21.70 17.34
CA TYR A 246 -17.97 -21.70 18.65
C TYR A 246 -18.77 -22.97 18.91
N ARG A 247 -19.11 -23.21 20.17
CA ARG A 247 -20.07 -24.23 20.57
C ARG A 247 -21.13 -23.62 21.48
N PRO A 248 -22.41 -23.58 21.04
CA PRO A 248 -23.46 -22.97 21.83
C PRO A 248 -23.74 -23.74 23.11
N ALA A 249 -24.16 -23.00 24.14
CA ALA A 249 -24.71 -23.54 25.38
C ALA A 249 -26.11 -22.96 25.64
N PRO A 250 -26.94 -23.61 26.48
CA PRO A 250 -28.28 -23.09 26.80
C PRO A 250 -28.26 -21.66 27.36
N HIS A 251 -27.27 -21.36 28.19
CA HIS A 251 -27.00 -20.01 28.65
C HIS A 251 -25.87 -19.40 27.81
N TRP A 252 -26.11 -18.23 27.20
CA TRP A 252 -25.21 -17.70 26.18
C TRP A 252 -23.79 -17.43 26.70
N LEU A 253 -23.64 -16.99 27.96
CA LEU A 253 -22.32 -16.79 28.59
C LEU A 253 -21.53 -18.10 28.76
N ASP A 254 -22.19 -19.25 28.64
CA ASP A 254 -21.57 -20.57 28.75
C ASP A 254 -21.13 -21.08 27.38
N THR A 255 -21.46 -20.37 26.30
CA THR A 255 -20.96 -20.66 24.95
C THR A 255 -19.44 -20.57 24.96
N GLU A 256 -18.80 -21.55 24.33
CA GLU A 256 -17.35 -21.58 24.17
C GLU A 256 -16.99 -21.08 22.78
N VAL A 257 -15.91 -20.31 22.68
CA VAL A 257 -15.34 -19.82 21.42
C VAL A 257 -13.88 -20.22 21.32
N VAL A 258 -13.41 -20.36 20.09
CA VAL A 258 -12.01 -20.64 19.77
C VAL A 258 -11.32 -19.33 19.44
N LEU A 259 -10.21 -19.08 20.11
CA LEU A 259 -9.31 -17.95 19.89
C LEU A 259 -7.92 -18.49 19.52
N VAL A 260 -7.14 -17.61 18.90
CA VAL A 260 -5.69 -17.77 18.79
C VAL A 260 -5.01 -16.70 19.61
N ARG A 261 -3.95 -17.08 20.32
CA ARG A 261 -3.06 -16.18 21.05
C ARG A 261 -1.75 -16.06 20.28
N GLU A 262 -1.33 -14.83 20.00
CA GLU A 262 -0.10 -14.54 19.25
C GLU A 262 0.62 -13.31 19.81
N PHE A 263 1.95 -13.35 19.77
CA PHE A 263 2.75 -12.17 20.03
C PHE A 263 2.62 -11.20 18.86
N ARG A 264 2.04 -10.02 19.10
CA ARG A 264 1.99 -8.94 18.11
C ARG A 264 2.69 -7.73 18.70
N SER A 265 3.62 -7.12 17.96
CA SER A 265 4.37 -5.94 18.43
C SER A 265 3.49 -4.75 18.90
N PRO A 266 2.26 -4.54 18.40
CA PRO A 266 1.34 -3.53 18.93
C PRO A 266 0.67 -3.88 20.27
N ALA A 267 0.86 -5.10 20.80
CA ALA A 267 0.17 -5.57 21.99
C ALA A 267 0.45 -4.67 23.20
N ARG A 268 -0.63 -4.22 23.83
CA ARG A 268 -0.61 -3.50 25.10
C ARG A 268 -1.37 -4.30 26.17
N THR A 269 -1.08 -5.58 26.23
CA THR A 269 -1.65 -6.55 27.18
C THR A 269 -0.58 -6.93 28.23
N PRO A 270 -0.98 -7.47 29.39
CA PRO A 270 -0.03 -7.80 30.46
C PRO A 270 1.04 -8.83 30.07
N ASP A 271 0.74 -9.73 29.13
CA ASP A 271 1.64 -10.78 28.64
C ASP A 271 2.31 -10.42 27.30
N GLY A 272 1.92 -9.31 26.66
CA GLY A 272 2.41 -8.92 25.34
C GLY A 272 1.80 -9.71 24.18
N PHE A 273 0.74 -10.50 24.42
CA PHE A 273 0.03 -11.25 23.39
C PHE A 273 -1.33 -10.64 23.07
N ILE A 274 -1.71 -10.69 21.80
CA ILE A 274 -3.08 -10.45 21.35
C ILE A 274 -3.82 -11.78 21.31
N ARG A 275 -5.11 -11.73 21.65
CA ARG A 275 -6.05 -12.82 21.44
C ARG A 275 -7.05 -12.34 20.43
N GLU A 276 -7.23 -13.11 19.37
CA GLU A 276 -8.12 -12.79 18.26
C GLU A 276 -8.75 -14.06 17.71
N PHE A 277 -9.71 -13.89 16.80
CA PHE A 277 -10.29 -15.01 16.07
C PHE A 277 -9.36 -15.40 14.91
N PRO A 278 -9.23 -16.69 14.61
CA PRO A 278 -8.37 -17.12 13.53
C PRO A 278 -8.76 -16.49 12.19
N GLY A 279 -7.80 -15.98 11.45
CA GLY A 279 -8.01 -15.30 10.18
C GLY A 279 -6.83 -14.48 9.69
N GLY A 280 -6.81 -14.25 8.39
CA GLY A 280 -5.74 -13.53 7.72
C GLY A 280 -6.23 -12.80 6.48
N SER A 281 -5.27 -12.19 5.77
CA SER A 281 -5.54 -11.51 4.50
C SER A 281 -4.94 -12.31 3.36
N ALA A 282 -5.75 -12.70 2.38
CA ALA A 282 -5.22 -13.34 1.18
C ALA A 282 -4.66 -12.30 0.19
N PRO A 283 -3.48 -12.55 -0.39
CA PRO A 283 -2.86 -11.64 -1.36
C PRO A 283 -3.54 -11.62 -2.74
N GLN A 284 -4.54 -12.47 -3.01
CA GLN A 284 -5.10 -12.68 -4.35
C GLN A 284 -6.63 -12.72 -4.38
N ALA A 285 -7.19 -12.45 -5.56
CA ALA A 285 -8.60 -12.67 -5.85
C ALA A 285 -8.94 -14.16 -5.72
N GLY A 286 -9.81 -14.49 -4.76
CA GLY A 286 -10.25 -15.84 -4.47
C GLY A 286 -11.54 -15.80 -3.66
N ASP A 287 -12.11 -16.96 -3.37
CA ASP A 287 -13.26 -17.03 -2.48
C ASP A 287 -12.81 -16.70 -1.05
N VAL A 288 -13.29 -15.58 -0.52
CA VAL A 288 -12.99 -15.09 0.84
C VAL A 288 -13.34 -16.15 1.91
N ARG A 289 -14.30 -17.03 1.62
CA ARG A 289 -14.65 -18.16 2.49
C ARG A 289 -13.58 -19.24 2.52
N GLU A 290 -12.98 -19.56 1.38
CA GLU A 290 -11.86 -20.52 1.29
C GLU A 290 -10.62 -19.99 2.02
N VAL A 291 -10.36 -18.67 1.90
CA VAL A 291 -9.32 -17.99 2.67
C VAL A 291 -9.57 -18.16 4.16
N ALA A 292 -10.78 -17.81 4.64
CA ALA A 292 -11.12 -17.94 6.05
C ALA A 292 -10.95 -19.39 6.58
N ALA A 293 -11.32 -20.40 5.79
CA ALA A 293 -11.14 -21.80 6.15
C ALA A 293 -9.66 -22.23 6.19
N THR A 294 -8.85 -21.71 5.27
CA THR A 294 -7.41 -22.00 5.17
C THR A 294 -6.66 -21.39 6.35
N GLU A 295 -6.85 -20.10 6.60
CA GLU A 295 -6.27 -19.36 7.73
C GLU A 295 -6.65 -20.02 9.06
N PHE A 296 -7.93 -20.38 9.23
CA PHE A 296 -8.38 -21.09 10.43
C PHE A 296 -7.63 -22.42 10.63
N PHE A 297 -7.38 -23.17 9.56
CA PHE A 297 -6.62 -24.42 9.67
C PHE A 297 -5.14 -24.15 9.99
N GLU A 298 -4.53 -23.15 9.36
CA GLU A 298 -3.13 -22.80 9.59
C GLU A 298 -2.86 -22.38 11.02
N GLU A 299 -3.79 -21.66 11.66
CA GLU A 299 -3.61 -21.14 13.01
C GLU A 299 -4.16 -22.06 14.13
N THR A 300 -4.98 -23.06 13.79
CA THR A 300 -5.60 -23.95 14.80
C THR A 300 -5.34 -25.44 14.60
N GLY A 301 -4.82 -25.85 13.44
CA GLY A 301 -4.66 -27.26 13.07
C GLY A 301 -5.96 -28.04 12.85
N LEU A 302 -7.14 -27.40 12.98
CA LEU A 302 -8.45 -28.01 12.73
C LEU A 302 -8.97 -27.60 11.35
N ARG A 303 -9.26 -28.59 10.49
CA ARG A 303 -9.84 -28.33 9.17
C ARG A 303 -11.35 -28.17 9.27
N LEU A 304 -11.85 -27.03 8.82
CA LEU A 304 -13.28 -26.81 8.60
C LEU A 304 -13.58 -26.82 7.11
N SER A 305 -14.66 -27.51 6.72
CA SER A 305 -15.18 -27.38 5.34
C SER A 305 -15.68 -25.96 5.13
N PRO A 306 -15.31 -25.29 4.02
CA PRO A 306 -15.84 -23.97 3.65
C PRO A 306 -17.38 -23.93 3.69
N SER A 307 -18.05 -25.01 3.31
CA SER A 307 -19.53 -25.11 3.35
C SER A 307 -20.14 -24.99 4.76
N ARG A 308 -19.37 -25.19 5.83
CA ARG A 308 -19.81 -24.98 7.23
C ARG A 308 -19.71 -23.52 7.66
N LEU A 309 -19.01 -22.67 6.91
CA LEU A 309 -18.80 -21.28 7.24
C LEU A 309 -20.02 -20.44 6.86
N ARG A 310 -20.81 -20.08 7.87
CA ARG A 310 -21.95 -19.17 7.71
C ARG A 310 -21.45 -17.73 7.68
N PHE A 311 -21.76 -17.00 6.62
CA PHE A 311 -21.47 -15.57 6.54
C PHE A 311 -22.22 -14.78 7.63
N VAL A 312 -21.50 -13.92 8.35
CA VAL A 312 -22.06 -13.03 9.38
C VAL A 312 -22.16 -11.60 8.84
N GLY A 313 -21.11 -11.11 8.19
CA GLY A 313 -21.06 -9.76 7.65
C GLY A 313 -19.65 -9.30 7.32
N THR A 314 -19.57 -8.12 6.68
CA THR A 314 -18.31 -7.43 6.39
C THR A 314 -18.40 -5.99 6.90
N ARG A 315 -17.46 -5.57 7.73
CA ARG A 315 -17.43 -4.21 8.34
C ARG A 315 -16.00 -3.73 8.55
N GLN A 316 -15.82 -2.41 8.64
CA GLN A 316 -14.56 -1.83 9.12
C GLN A 316 -14.36 -2.16 10.61
N VAL A 317 -13.13 -2.50 10.98
CA VAL A 317 -12.75 -2.87 12.35
C VAL A 317 -12.56 -1.62 13.22
N ALA A 318 -11.81 -0.65 12.70
CA ALA A 318 -11.50 0.61 13.38
C ALA A 318 -11.50 1.77 12.37
N GLY A 319 -12.70 2.25 12.00
CA GLY A 319 -12.90 3.17 10.87
C GLY A 319 -12.22 4.55 10.99
N THR A 320 -11.83 4.98 12.20
CA THR A 320 -11.03 6.21 12.40
C THR A 320 -9.53 5.98 12.32
N LEU A 321 -9.08 4.72 12.25
CA LEU A 321 -7.68 4.34 12.17
C LEU A 321 -7.32 3.79 10.81
N SER A 322 -8.11 2.85 10.25
CA SER A 322 -7.79 2.22 8.99
C SER A 322 -9.03 1.89 8.15
N THR A 323 -8.85 1.90 6.84
CA THR A 323 -9.92 1.66 5.86
C THR A 323 -10.29 0.20 5.68
N HIS A 324 -9.41 -0.73 6.07
CA HIS A 324 -9.61 -2.16 5.84
C HIS A 324 -10.87 -2.68 6.55
N THR A 325 -11.46 -3.68 5.93
CA THR A 325 -12.63 -4.38 6.43
C THR A 325 -12.25 -5.79 6.88
N GLN A 326 -13.10 -6.33 7.74
CA GLN A 326 -13.04 -7.71 8.16
C GLN A 326 -14.34 -8.40 7.73
N THR A 327 -14.19 -9.49 7.00
CA THR A 327 -15.28 -10.39 6.63
C THR A 327 -15.34 -11.53 7.64
N VAL A 328 -16.49 -11.69 8.28
CA VAL A 328 -16.66 -12.62 9.39
C VAL A 328 -17.55 -13.78 8.98
N TYR A 329 -17.06 -14.99 9.26
CA TYR A 329 -17.81 -16.23 9.19
C TYR A 329 -17.97 -16.84 10.58
N ALA A 330 -19.01 -17.63 10.77
CA ALA A 330 -19.25 -18.38 12.00
C ALA A 330 -19.37 -19.87 11.69
N ALA A 331 -18.83 -20.71 12.58
CA ALA A 331 -18.88 -22.16 12.47
C ALA A 331 -19.21 -22.78 13.83
N GLU A 332 -20.24 -23.62 13.87
CA GLU A 332 -20.53 -24.42 15.06
C GLU A 332 -19.65 -25.67 15.09
N LEU A 333 -19.01 -25.91 16.24
CA LEU A 333 -18.11 -27.04 16.47
C LEU A 333 -18.83 -28.17 17.20
N SER A 334 -18.52 -29.38 16.80
CA SER A 334 -18.92 -30.60 17.51
C SER A 334 -18.16 -30.74 18.85
N PRO A 335 -18.66 -31.58 19.77
CA PRO A 335 -17.95 -31.86 21.02
C PRO A 335 -16.53 -32.37 20.82
N ALA A 336 -16.34 -33.30 19.88
CA ALA A 336 -15.04 -33.90 19.60
C ALA A 336 -14.04 -32.89 19.02
N GLU A 337 -14.50 -31.98 18.16
CA GLU A 337 -13.66 -30.91 17.61
C GLU A 337 -13.19 -29.96 18.72
N LEU A 338 -14.10 -29.59 19.63
CA LEU A 338 -13.78 -28.69 20.73
C LEU A 338 -12.82 -29.32 21.74
N GLU A 339 -13.01 -30.59 22.10
CA GLU A 339 -12.06 -31.33 22.96
C GLU A 339 -10.67 -31.43 22.32
N ARG A 340 -10.61 -31.66 21.00
CA ARG A 340 -9.33 -31.70 20.27
C ARG A 340 -8.58 -30.37 20.38
N LEU A 341 -9.28 -29.25 20.19
CA LEU A 341 -8.70 -27.92 20.31
C LEU A 341 -8.28 -27.60 21.75
N ARG A 342 -9.05 -28.02 22.75
CA ARG A 342 -8.67 -27.85 24.17
C ARG A 342 -7.42 -28.65 24.56
N ALA A 343 -7.25 -29.83 23.98
CA ALA A 343 -6.09 -30.68 24.22
C ALA A 343 -4.85 -30.25 23.44
N ASP A 344 -4.97 -29.27 22.53
CA ASP A 344 -3.88 -28.86 21.66
C ASP A 344 -2.94 -27.86 22.37
N ALA A 345 -1.72 -28.31 22.63
CA ALA A 345 -0.62 -27.48 23.14
C ALA A 345 0.44 -27.19 22.07
N SER A 346 0.15 -27.52 20.82
CA SER A 346 1.06 -27.34 19.69
C SER A 346 1.14 -25.88 19.28
N ARG A 347 2.24 -25.54 18.61
CA ARG A 347 2.41 -24.26 17.91
C ARG A 347 1.90 -24.40 16.48
N HIS A 348 1.08 -23.45 16.05
CA HIS A 348 0.54 -23.32 14.69
C HIS A 348 1.02 -22.02 14.03
N GLY A 349 0.51 -21.71 12.84
CA GLY A 349 0.86 -20.53 12.03
C GLY A 349 1.98 -20.80 11.01
N ASN A 350 2.40 -19.74 10.32
CA ASN A 350 3.41 -19.81 9.27
C ASN A 350 4.83 -19.49 9.78
N ALA A 351 5.66 -20.53 9.92
CA ALA A 351 7.04 -20.40 10.40
C ALA A 351 7.95 -19.59 9.47
N GLU A 352 7.71 -19.58 8.15
CA GLU A 352 8.47 -18.78 7.19
C GLU A 352 8.18 -17.28 7.36
N GLU A 353 6.98 -16.95 7.83
CA GLU A 353 6.54 -15.58 8.13
C GLU A 353 6.74 -15.21 9.60
N SER A 354 7.45 -16.04 10.37
CA SER A 354 7.68 -15.91 11.82
C SER A 354 6.41 -15.87 12.68
N GLU A 355 5.27 -16.24 12.11
CA GLU A 355 3.97 -16.30 12.78
C GLU A 355 3.88 -17.53 13.69
N GLN A 356 3.38 -17.33 14.91
CA GLN A 356 3.24 -18.38 15.91
C GLN A 356 1.96 -18.20 16.71
N THR A 357 1.00 -19.08 16.49
CA THR A 357 -0.30 -19.05 17.15
C THR A 357 -0.47 -20.22 18.11
N TYR A 358 -1.23 -19.99 19.18
CA TYR A 358 -1.58 -20.96 20.20
C TYR A 358 -3.09 -20.94 20.40
N VAL A 359 -3.74 -22.11 20.31
CA VAL A 359 -5.19 -22.22 20.43
C VAL A 359 -5.63 -22.01 21.88
N GLU A 360 -6.68 -21.22 22.09
CA GLU A 360 -7.34 -21.06 23.38
C GLU A 360 -8.86 -21.23 23.21
N VAL A 361 -9.46 -22.17 23.95
CA VAL A 361 -10.93 -22.33 24.01
C VAL A 361 -11.42 -21.67 25.28
N VAL A 362 -12.30 -20.68 25.15
CA VAL A 362 -12.71 -19.82 26.27
C VAL A 362 -14.22 -19.65 26.29
N ARG A 363 -14.80 -19.61 27.50
CA ARG A 363 -16.23 -19.28 27.66
C ARG A 363 -16.47 -17.79 27.46
N LEU A 364 -17.59 -17.43 26.83
CA LEU A 364 -17.96 -16.03 26.63
C LEU A 364 -18.03 -15.24 27.94
N GLY A 365 -18.56 -15.84 29.01
CA GLY A 365 -18.59 -15.23 30.33
C GLY A 365 -17.21 -14.87 30.87
N ASP A 366 -16.17 -15.61 30.49
CA ASP A 366 -14.80 -15.34 30.92
C ASP A 366 -14.18 -14.15 30.16
N LEU A 367 -14.52 -13.98 28.88
CA LEU A 367 -14.04 -12.86 28.06
C LEU A 367 -14.57 -11.50 28.54
N LEU A 368 -15.78 -11.47 29.09
CA LEU A 368 -16.45 -10.25 29.55
C LEU A 368 -16.02 -9.80 30.96
N ARG A 369 -15.22 -10.60 31.67
CA ARG A 369 -14.71 -10.23 33.01
C ARG A 369 -13.61 -9.18 32.87
N ARG A 370 -13.70 -8.11 33.67
CA ARG A 370 -12.72 -7.00 33.68
C ARG A 370 -11.26 -7.47 33.87
N ALA A 371 -11.04 -8.51 34.65
CA ALA A 371 -9.71 -9.06 34.95
C ALA A 371 -9.46 -10.38 34.19
N SER A 372 -10.09 -10.57 33.03
CA SER A 372 -9.90 -11.77 32.23
C SER A 372 -8.44 -11.86 31.74
N PRO A 373 -7.76 -13.00 31.93
CA PRO A 373 -6.48 -13.25 31.27
C PRO A 373 -6.66 -13.44 29.76
N TYR A 374 -7.91 -13.60 29.29
CA TYR A 374 -8.29 -13.78 27.89
C TYR A 374 -8.88 -12.52 27.27
N ALA A 375 -8.53 -11.33 27.80
CA ALA A 375 -9.12 -10.08 27.35
C ALA A 375 -8.93 -9.88 25.84
N LEU A 376 -10.07 -9.67 25.15
CA LEU A 376 -10.13 -9.31 23.74
C LEU A 376 -10.23 -7.80 23.59
N ASP A 377 -9.91 -7.29 22.39
CA ASP A 377 -10.29 -5.93 22.05
C ASP A 377 -11.81 -5.76 21.87
N TRP A 378 -12.26 -4.50 21.87
CA TRP A 378 -13.67 -4.18 21.75
C TRP A 378 -14.26 -4.57 20.38
N ALA A 379 -13.46 -4.63 19.33
CA ALA A 379 -13.93 -5.01 18.00
C ALA A 379 -14.28 -6.51 18.00
N CYS A 380 -13.38 -7.37 18.49
CA CYS A 380 -13.57 -8.80 18.63
C CYS A 380 -14.78 -9.13 19.51
N LEU A 381 -14.97 -8.42 20.63
CA LEU A 381 -16.18 -8.58 21.45
C LEU A 381 -17.46 -8.25 20.66
N GLY A 382 -17.44 -7.20 19.84
CA GLY A 382 -18.54 -6.87 18.94
C GLY A 382 -18.84 -7.98 17.93
N LEU A 383 -17.81 -8.59 17.33
CA LEU A 383 -17.98 -9.68 16.37
C LEU A 383 -18.66 -10.91 17.00
N ILE A 384 -18.26 -11.29 18.21
CA ILE A 384 -18.90 -12.38 18.98
C ILE A 384 -20.40 -12.16 19.06
N THR A 385 -20.81 -10.96 19.47
CA THR A 385 -22.23 -10.65 19.66
C THR A 385 -22.99 -10.82 18.35
N GLN A 386 -22.45 -10.34 17.23
CA GLN A 386 -23.14 -10.45 15.95
C GLN A 386 -23.16 -11.89 15.39
N ALA A 387 -22.11 -12.67 15.66
CA ALA A 387 -21.99 -14.03 15.16
C ALA A 387 -22.86 -15.04 15.93
N ILE A 388 -22.92 -14.89 17.25
CA ILE A 388 -23.51 -15.89 18.17
C ILE A 388 -24.87 -15.45 18.69
N HIS A 389 -25.06 -14.16 18.99
CA HIS A 389 -26.33 -13.64 19.43
C HIS A 389 -27.25 -13.48 18.21
N ARG A 390 -28.15 -14.44 18.01
CA ARG A 390 -29.25 -14.29 17.05
C ARG A 390 -30.18 -13.22 17.62
N LEU A 391 -30.22 -12.04 16.99
CA LEU A 391 -31.28 -11.05 17.22
C LEU A 391 -32.65 -11.64 16.87
#